data_AF-A0A0C9U1J3-F1
#
_entry.id   AF-A0A0C9U1J3-F1
#
_cell.length_a   1.000
_cell.length_b   1.000
_cell.length_c   1.000
_cell.angle_alpha   90.00
_cell.angle_beta   90.00
_cell.angle_gamma   90.00
#
_symmetry.space_group_name_H-M   'P 1'
#
loop_
_entity.id
_entity.type
_entity.pdbx_description
1 polymer ?
#
loop_
_entity_poly.entity_id
_entity_poly.type
_entity_poly.pdbx_seq_one_letter_code
_entity_poly.pdbx_strand_id
1 'polypeptide(L)'
;MLAFIRIYNAGACTGWTAASNVAALACGKATGLARSLRKWVWDYFEDNSNLPVNVYHGSLSRIAEDEDLAQEIHEHLHGLRKKYFTAMDIVRFLETPDIKARFKLQKSPSERTARRWLHTMEYRYGKPLKGMFIDGHERADVVDYRQNVFLSIWAALQERMMLWNRDSIPTDPKSCSFPNRKRVVLLTHDESTFYAHDRRETRWIHNSENPTPAKKGEGSSIMVSDFCSPDLGWLKSKDGTREVRLLFKAGKNRDGYFSCEDLCVQTELAIELFEDNFPGTAVALFAFDNAPSHQKRASDGLSSLKMPKFPKLWAGHDGKTKMRNGVLPNGESQSLYYSDDHPTMPGYFKGMSRILEERGFIEEAKLPASCEKFKCKDSKASCCCRQVLYNQPDFVGQKSALVELIEAHGHLVIFYPKFHCELNFIEQCWGAAKYDYRRLPLTQNEAQMDANIRQCLDNVDIVKMRRFANRSARFMDGYQRGLTGSQASWANKKYHGHRVLPESIMNDLEAAKVV
;
A
#
# COMPACT_ATOMS: atom_id res chain seq x y z
N MET A 1 31.63 27.05 -33.44
CA MET A 1 32.42 28.29 -33.57
C MET A 1 33.40 28.47 -32.41
N LEU A 2 32.92 28.55 -31.16
CA LEU A 2 33.78 28.72 -29.96
C LEU A 2 34.86 27.65 -29.79
N ALA A 3 34.54 26.37 -30.01
CA ALA A 3 35.52 25.30 -29.92
C ALA A 3 36.68 25.48 -30.94
N PHE A 4 36.36 25.91 -32.15
CA PHE A 4 37.37 26.19 -33.18
C PHE A 4 38.30 27.35 -32.78
N ILE A 5 37.76 28.49 -32.32
CA ILE A 5 38.57 29.63 -31.87
C ILE A 5 39.46 29.26 -30.68
N ARG A 6 38.92 28.48 -29.73
CA ARG A 6 39.70 27.99 -28.58
C ARG A 6 40.85 27.08 -29.00
N ILE A 7 40.63 26.17 -29.94
CA ILE A 7 41.68 25.28 -30.47
C ILE A 7 42.76 26.09 -31.20
N TYR A 8 42.37 27.13 -31.96
CA TYR A 8 43.31 28.02 -32.63
C TYR A 8 44.15 28.83 -31.63
N ASN A 9 43.51 29.47 -30.65
CA ASN A 9 44.18 30.29 -29.63
C ASN A 9 45.06 29.48 -28.68
N ALA A 10 44.75 28.19 -28.46
CA ALA A 10 45.56 27.30 -27.66
C ALA A 10 46.90 26.91 -28.33
N GLY A 11 47.14 27.31 -29.59
CA GLY A 11 48.36 26.98 -30.33
C GLY A 11 48.52 25.48 -30.64
N ALA A 12 47.47 24.68 -30.40
CA ALA A 12 47.50 23.23 -30.50
C ALA A 12 47.58 22.71 -31.95
N CYS A 13 47.41 23.59 -32.94
CA CYS A 13 47.48 23.26 -34.37
C CYS A 13 48.18 24.40 -35.14
N THR A 14 48.98 24.06 -36.15
CA THR A 14 49.64 25.04 -37.02
C THR A 14 48.66 25.60 -38.04
N GLY A 15 47.93 26.64 -37.63
CA GLY A 15 47.14 27.48 -38.51
C GLY A 15 45.62 27.21 -38.50
N TRP A 16 44.91 28.18 -39.07
CA TRP A 16 43.45 28.31 -39.04
C TRP A 16 42.73 27.10 -39.65
N THR A 17 43.27 26.56 -40.74
CA THR A 17 42.72 25.39 -41.44
C THR A 17 42.80 24.13 -40.58
N ALA A 18 43.96 23.88 -39.95
CA ALA A 18 44.17 22.72 -39.09
C ALA A 18 43.25 22.77 -37.85
N ALA A 19 43.19 23.91 -37.17
CA ALA A 19 42.31 24.10 -36.01
C ALA A 19 40.81 23.89 -36.35
N SER A 20 40.36 24.36 -37.52
CA SER A 20 38.96 24.17 -37.95
C SER A 20 38.64 22.71 -38.31
N ASN A 21 39.60 21.96 -38.83
CA ASN A 21 39.45 20.53 -39.13
C ASN A 21 39.36 19.71 -37.84
N VAL A 22 40.19 20.01 -36.84
CA VAL A 22 40.13 19.36 -35.52
C VAL A 22 38.81 19.64 -34.82
N ALA A 23 38.33 20.88 -34.87
CA ALA A 23 37.02 21.23 -34.31
C ALA A 23 35.87 20.49 -35.00
N ALA A 24 35.92 20.32 -36.33
CA ALA A 24 34.91 19.56 -37.06
C ALA A 24 34.97 18.06 -36.73
N LEU A 25 36.17 17.49 -36.61
CA LEU A 25 36.39 16.10 -36.23
C LEU A 25 35.88 15.80 -34.82
N ALA A 26 36.13 16.71 -33.85
CA ALA A 26 35.62 16.59 -32.48
C ALA A 26 34.08 16.58 -32.42
N CYS A 27 33.41 17.17 -33.42
CA CYS A 27 31.95 17.11 -33.56
C CYS A 27 31.46 15.93 -34.42
N GLY A 28 32.33 14.99 -34.80
CA GLY A 28 31.98 13.84 -35.64
C GLY A 28 31.58 14.21 -37.07
N LYS A 29 32.08 15.33 -37.60
CA LYS A 29 31.75 15.85 -38.94
C LYS A 29 32.97 15.94 -39.84
N ALA A 30 32.73 15.88 -41.16
CA ALA A 30 33.75 15.97 -42.19
C ALA A 30 34.12 17.44 -42.54
N THR A 31 35.02 17.59 -43.52
CA THR A 31 35.62 18.87 -43.96
C THR A 31 34.63 19.96 -44.41
N GLY A 32 33.36 19.60 -44.66
CA GLY A 32 32.29 20.56 -44.92
C GLY A 32 32.03 21.47 -43.71
N LEU A 33 31.93 20.92 -42.50
CA LEU A 33 31.74 21.74 -41.29
C LEU A 33 32.97 22.62 -41.02
N ALA A 34 34.18 22.13 -41.27
CA ALA A 34 35.40 22.92 -41.11
C ALA A 34 35.39 24.17 -42.02
N ARG A 35 34.91 24.04 -43.26
CA ARG A 35 34.73 25.19 -44.17
C ARG A 35 33.70 26.19 -43.64
N SER A 36 32.55 25.70 -43.20
CA SER A 36 31.50 26.57 -42.62
C SER A 36 31.98 27.28 -41.35
N LEU A 37 32.72 26.60 -40.47
CA LEU A 37 33.29 27.20 -39.26
C LEU A 37 34.24 28.35 -39.58
N ARG A 38 35.10 28.20 -40.59
CA ARG A 38 35.99 29.29 -41.00
C ARG A 38 35.20 30.47 -41.55
N LYS A 39 34.21 30.20 -42.40
CA LYS A 39 33.32 31.24 -42.95
C LYS A 39 32.58 31.98 -41.84
N TRP A 40 31.92 31.28 -40.92
CA TRP A 40 31.17 31.90 -39.84
C TRP A 40 32.03 32.73 -38.88
N VAL A 41 33.27 32.32 -38.62
CA VAL A 41 34.20 33.15 -37.83
C VAL A 41 34.61 34.41 -38.58
N TRP A 42 34.84 34.31 -39.89
CA TRP A 42 35.13 35.49 -40.72
C TRP A 42 33.94 36.44 -40.83
N ASP A 43 32.75 35.90 -41.11
CA ASP A 43 31.51 36.66 -41.17
C ASP A 43 31.22 37.38 -39.84
N TYR A 44 31.54 36.75 -38.69
CA TYR A 44 31.45 37.36 -37.37
C TYR A 44 32.50 38.45 -37.12
N PHE A 45 33.71 38.33 -37.66
CA PHE A 45 34.73 39.38 -37.54
C PHE A 45 34.39 40.62 -38.38
N GLU A 46 33.70 40.44 -39.50
CA GLU A 46 33.21 41.56 -40.34
C GLU A 46 31.96 42.22 -39.74
N ASP A 47 31.09 41.44 -39.09
CA ASP A 47 29.91 41.93 -38.38
C ASP A 47 29.68 41.15 -37.08
N ASN A 48 29.93 41.79 -35.95
CA ASN A 48 29.79 41.19 -34.61
C ASN A 48 28.35 40.77 -34.27
N SER A 49 27.35 41.13 -35.09
CA SER A 49 25.96 40.67 -34.96
C SER A 49 25.64 39.41 -35.78
N ASN A 50 26.54 39.02 -36.70
CA ASN A 50 26.33 37.93 -37.63
C ASN A 50 26.82 36.58 -37.05
N LEU A 51 25.98 36.00 -36.19
CA LEU A 51 26.20 34.65 -35.65
C LEU A 51 25.55 33.59 -36.55
N PRO A 52 26.16 32.40 -36.69
CA PRO A 52 25.56 31.32 -37.48
C PRO A 52 24.24 30.86 -36.86
N VAL A 53 23.14 31.23 -37.52
CA VAL A 53 21.80 30.77 -37.17
C VAL A 53 21.62 29.36 -37.73
N ASN A 54 21.13 28.45 -36.89
CA ASN A 54 20.79 27.10 -37.34
C ASN A 54 19.60 27.18 -38.31
N VAL A 55 19.88 27.13 -39.61
CA VAL A 55 18.87 27.17 -40.69
C VAL A 55 18.06 25.87 -40.77
N TYR A 56 18.44 24.83 -40.02
CA TYR A 56 17.56 23.70 -39.78
C TYR A 56 16.53 24.09 -38.71
N HIS A 57 15.47 24.76 -39.15
CA HIS A 57 14.16 24.67 -38.51
C HIS A 57 13.69 23.23 -38.57
N GLY A 58 14.25 22.35 -37.73
CA GLY A 58 13.49 21.20 -37.26
C GLY A 58 12.32 21.80 -36.50
N SER A 59 11.12 21.72 -37.07
CA SER A 59 9.91 22.30 -36.49
C SER A 59 9.82 21.96 -35.00
N LEU A 60 10.12 22.92 -34.13
CA LEU A 60 9.62 22.82 -32.76
C LEU A 60 8.10 22.76 -32.89
N SER A 61 7.51 21.78 -32.22
CA SER A 61 6.07 21.61 -32.25
C SER A 61 5.43 22.89 -31.71
N ARG A 62 4.42 23.45 -32.37
CA ARG A 62 3.70 24.65 -31.89
C ARG A 62 3.27 24.53 -30.42
N ILE A 63 2.94 23.31 -29.96
CA ILE A 63 2.60 23.00 -28.56
C ILE A 63 3.75 23.23 -27.56
N ALA A 64 4.99 23.26 -28.03
CA ALA A 64 6.19 23.50 -27.22
C ALA A 64 6.50 25.00 -27.08
N GLU A 65 5.83 25.85 -27.87
CA GLU A 65 6.01 27.31 -27.85
C GLU A 65 4.72 28.03 -27.36
N ASP A 66 3.56 27.38 -27.45
CA ASP A 66 2.23 27.92 -27.15
C ASP A 66 1.65 27.20 -25.91
N GLU A 67 2.05 27.65 -24.71
CA GLU A 67 1.62 27.08 -23.42
C GLU A 67 0.11 27.21 -23.21
N ASP A 68 -0.51 28.28 -23.70
CA ASP A 68 -1.95 28.51 -23.63
C ASP A 68 -2.73 27.46 -24.43
N LEU A 69 -2.26 27.13 -25.64
CA LEU A 69 -2.84 26.06 -26.46
C LEU A 69 -2.70 24.68 -25.77
N ALA A 70 -1.56 24.42 -25.13
CA ALA A 70 -1.34 23.18 -24.40
C ALA A 70 -2.30 23.05 -23.20
N GLN A 71 -2.48 24.13 -22.44
CA GLN A 71 -3.38 24.20 -21.30
C GLN A 71 -4.85 23.99 -21.73
N GLU A 72 -5.31 24.63 -22.80
CA GLU A 72 -6.70 24.51 -23.26
C GLU A 72 -7.01 23.10 -23.80
N ILE A 73 -6.02 22.44 -24.43
CA ILE A 73 -6.13 21.03 -24.81
C ILE A 73 -6.19 20.13 -23.55
N HIS A 74 -5.42 20.44 -22.51
CA HIS A 74 -5.47 19.69 -21.25
C HIS A 74 -6.85 19.78 -20.59
N GLU A 75 -7.41 20.99 -20.49
CA GLU A 75 -8.73 21.26 -19.93
C GLU A 75 -9.83 20.56 -20.73
N HIS A 76 -9.75 20.58 -22.07
CA HIS A 76 -10.68 19.84 -22.92
C HIS A 76 -10.63 18.34 -22.65
N LEU A 77 -9.43 17.74 -22.63
CA LEU A 77 -9.25 16.31 -22.39
C LEU A 77 -9.74 15.90 -20.99
N HIS A 78 -9.53 16.74 -19.98
CA HIS A 78 -10.06 16.54 -18.63
C HIS A 78 -11.59 16.65 -18.59
N GLY A 79 -12.16 17.63 -19.30
CA GLY A 79 -13.60 17.87 -19.40
C GLY A 79 -14.39 16.77 -20.10
N LEU A 80 -13.76 15.97 -20.97
CA LEU A 80 -14.40 14.84 -21.65
C LEU A 80 -14.89 13.75 -20.69
N ARG A 81 -14.35 13.66 -19.47
CA ARG A 81 -14.64 12.59 -18.48
C ARG A 81 -14.54 11.16 -19.05
N LYS A 82 -13.76 10.97 -20.12
CA LYS A 82 -13.54 9.66 -20.75
C LYS A 82 -12.28 9.03 -20.18
N LYS A 83 -12.36 7.77 -19.73
CA LYS A 83 -11.19 6.98 -19.33
C LYS A 83 -10.23 6.72 -20.50
N TYR A 84 -10.76 6.70 -21.72
CA TYR A 84 -10.01 6.49 -22.95
C TYR A 84 -10.32 7.63 -23.91
N PHE A 85 -9.33 8.43 -24.23
CA PHE A 85 -9.39 9.45 -25.27
C PHE A 85 -8.44 9.09 -26.41
N THR A 86 -8.65 9.70 -27.55
CA THR A 86 -7.87 9.50 -28.78
C THR A 86 -7.21 10.81 -29.19
N ALA A 87 -6.15 10.72 -30.00
CA ALA A 87 -5.58 11.91 -30.62
C ALA A 87 -6.61 12.67 -31.49
N MET A 88 -7.64 11.99 -31.99
CA MET A 88 -8.74 12.61 -32.73
C MET A 88 -9.65 13.48 -31.86
N ASP A 89 -9.74 13.26 -30.56
CA ASP A 89 -10.50 14.15 -29.68
C ASP A 89 -9.86 15.55 -29.65
N ILE A 90 -8.52 15.64 -29.68
CA ILE A 90 -7.79 16.91 -29.84
C ILE A 90 -8.06 17.54 -31.21
N VAL A 91 -8.02 16.75 -32.29
CA VAL A 91 -8.27 17.26 -33.65
C VAL A 91 -9.67 17.87 -33.74
N ARG A 92 -10.69 17.18 -33.23
CA ARG A 92 -12.09 17.66 -33.23
C ARG A 92 -12.26 18.93 -32.39
N PHE A 93 -11.60 19.00 -31.24
CA PHE A 93 -11.63 20.18 -30.39
C PHE A 93 -11.09 21.42 -31.12
N LEU A 94 -9.92 21.29 -31.75
CA LEU A 94 -9.26 22.38 -32.47
C LEU A 94 -9.94 22.75 -33.80
N GLU A 95 -10.85 21.91 -34.27
CA GLU A 95 -11.69 22.17 -35.44
C GLU A 95 -12.95 22.99 -35.10
N THR A 96 -13.24 23.20 -33.81
CA THR A 96 -14.35 24.05 -33.38
C THR A 96 -14.09 25.49 -33.81
N PRO A 97 -15.04 26.17 -34.49
CA PRO A 97 -14.82 27.49 -35.09
C PRO A 97 -14.23 28.52 -34.12
N ASP A 98 -14.71 28.53 -32.88
CA ASP A 98 -14.27 29.48 -31.85
C ASP A 98 -12.82 29.26 -31.43
N ILE A 99 -12.43 28.00 -31.18
CA ILE A 99 -11.05 27.61 -30.83
C ILE A 99 -10.10 27.86 -31.99
N LYS A 100 -10.54 27.53 -33.21
CA LYS A 100 -9.79 27.74 -34.44
C LYS A 100 -9.51 29.22 -34.69
N ALA A 101 -10.49 30.08 -34.44
CA ALA A 101 -10.34 31.54 -34.52
C ALA A 101 -9.41 32.07 -33.41
N ARG A 102 -9.63 31.64 -32.16
CA ARG A 102 -8.85 32.06 -30.97
C ARG A 102 -7.35 31.81 -31.12
N PHE A 103 -6.98 30.62 -31.57
CA PHE A 103 -5.57 30.25 -31.78
C PHE A 103 -5.08 30.52 -33.21
N LYS A 104 -5.86 31.23 -34.05
CA LYS A 104 -5.48 31.56 -35.43
C LYS A 104 -5.00 30.33 -36.23
N LEU A 105 -5.69 29.21 -36.08
CA LEU A 105 -5.33 27.96 -36.72
C LEU A 105 -5.86 27.94 -38.17
N GLN A 106 -4.96 28.02 -39.14
CA GLN A 106 -5.31 27.90 -40.57
C GLN A 106 -5.91 26.52 -40.89
N LYS A 107 -5.40 25.47 -40.23
CA LYS A 107 -5.87 24.09 -40.36
C LYS A 107 -5.71 23.35 -39.04
N SER A 108 -6.66 22.47 -38.72
CA SER A 108 -6.55 21.56 -37.58
C SER A 108 -5.34 20.63 -37.75
N PRO A 109 -4.66 20.25 -36.65
CA PRO A 109 -3.55 19.31 -36.73
C PRO A 109 -4.02 17.95 -37.26
N SER A 110 -3.15 17.23 -37.96
CA SER A 110 -3.42 15.83 -38.27
C SER A 110 -3.38 14.97 -37.01
N GLU A 111 -4.03 13.81 -37.01
CA GLU A 111 -4.00 12.87 -35.88
C GLU A 111 -2.56 12.53 -35.47
N ARG A 112 -1.66 12.36 -36.46
CA ARG A 112 -0.22 12.12 -36.23
C ARG A 112 0.43 13.28 -35.47
N THR A 113 0.03 14.51 -35.76
CA THR A 113 0.54 15.72 -35.10
C THR A 113 -0.02 15.82 -33.67
N ALA A 114 -1.31 15.61 -33.49
CA ALA A 114 -1.94 15.54 -32.16
C ALA A 114 -1.31 14.46 -31.27
N ARG A 115 -0.93 13.30 -31.84
CA ARG A 115 -0.20 12.25 -31.11
C ARG A 115 1.20 12.69 -30.67
N ARG A 116 1.92 13.46 -31.50
CA ARG A 116 3.20 14.06 -31.11
C ARG A 116 3.02 15.12 -30.01
N TRP A 117 1.92 15.88 -30.06
CA TRP A 117 1.59 16.86 -29.04
C TRP A 117 1.32 16.20 -27.69
N LEU A 118 0.59 15.08 -27.67
CA LEU A 118 0.39 14.28 -26.45
C LEU A 118 1.72 13.90 -25.81
N HIS A 119 2.69 13.41 -26.57
CA HIS A 119 4.02 13.10 -26.03
C HIS A 119 4.78 14.33 -25.52
N THR A 120 4.57 15.48 -26.16
CA THR A 120 5.20 16.75 -25.75
C THR A 120 4.59 17.27 -24.45
N MET A 121 3.26 17.10 -24.27
CA MET A 121 2.51 17.37 -23.03
C MET A 121 2.62 16.22 -22.02
N GLU A 122 3.68 15.41 -22.11
CA GLU A 122 4.02 14.30 -21.20
C GLU A 122 3.01 13.13 -21.09
N TYR A 123 2.00 13.06 -21.97
CA TYR A 123 1.14 11.89 -22.06
C TYR A 123 1.90 10.67 -22.60
N ARG A 124 1.64 9.51 -22.00
CA ARG A 124 2.26 8.23 -22.38
C ARG A 124 1.20 7.23 -22.83
N TYR A 125 1.41 6.65 -24.02
CA TYR A 125 0.60 5.52 -24.48
C TYR A 125 1.22 4.22 -24.00
N GLY A 126 0.46 3.44 -23.24
CA GLY A 126 0.92 2.17 -22.70
C GLY A 126 -0.18 1.48 -21.90
N LYS A 127 0.13 0.28 -21.39
CA LYS A 127 -0.73 -0.30 -20.35
C LYS A 127 -0.69 0.64 -19.15
N PRO A 128 -1.85 1.03 -18.57
CA PRO A 128 -1.82 1.73 -17.31
C PRO A 128 -1.02 0.86 -16.34
N LEU A 129 -0.09 1.48 -15.63
CA LEU A 129 0.50 0.83 -14.47
C LEU A 129 -0.69 0.45 -13.58
N LYS A 130 -0.76 -0.81 -13.15
CA LYS A 130 -1.69 -1.18 -12.08
C LYS A 130 -1.22 -0.38 -10.87
N GLY A 131 -1.84 0.77 -10.64
CA GLY A 131 -1.54 1.61 -9.49
C GLY A 131 -1.79 0.80 -8.23
N MET A 132 -0.99 1.08 -7.19
CA MET A 132 -1.35 0.71 -5.82
C MET A 132 -2.76 1.27 -5.55
N PHE A 133 -3.59 0.54 -4.80
CA PHE A 133 -4.98 0.88 -4.53
C PHE A 133 -5.12 2.24 -3.80
N ILE A 134 -5.05 3.36 -4.52
CA ILE A 134 -5.19 4.73 -4.00
C ILE A 134 -6.66 5.07 -3.68
N ASP A 135 -7.62 4.30 -4.21
CA ASP A 135 -9.08 4.57 -4.15
C ASP A 135 -9.69 4.58 -2.73
N GLY A 136 -8.90 4.30 -1.71
CA GLY A 136 -9.33 4.38 -0.31
C GLY A 136 -8.37 5.07 0.66
N HIS A 137 -7.17 5.49 0.22
CA HIS A 137 -6.14 6.05 1.11
C HIS A 137 -6.62 7.33 1.82
N GLU A 138 -7.29 8.22 1.09
CA GLU A 138 -7.72 9.53 1.58
C GLU A 138 -9.22 9.59 1.90
N ARG A 139 -9.88 8.44 2.06
CA ARG A 139 -11.26 8.41 2.57
C ARG A 139 -11.29 8.94 4.00
N ALA A 140 -12.25 9.79 4.31
CA ALA A 140 -12.33 10.44 5.62
C ALA A 140 -12.30 9.46 6.81
N ASP A 141 -13.00 8.31 6.72
CA ASP A 141 -13.00 7.28 7.76
C ASP A 141 -11.64 6.57 7.91
N VAL A 142 -10.92 6.39 6.80
CA VAL A 142 -9.59 5.77 6.78
C VAL A 142 -8.53 6.74 7.32
N VAL A 143 -8.60 8.01 6.91
CA VAL A 143 -7.71 9.08 7.39
C VAL A 143 -7.93 9.34 8.88
N ASP A 144 -9.17 9.38 9.35
CA ASP A 144 -9.50 9.53 10.77
C ASP A 144 -8.90 8.38 11.58
N TYR A 145 -9.13 7.13 11.16
CA TYR A 145 -8.52 5.97 11.82
C TYR A 145 -6.99 6.01 11.80
N ARG A 146 -6.38 6.35 10.64
CA ARG A 146 -4.92 6.49 10.50
C ARG A 146 -4.38 7.52 11.49
N GLN A 147 -4.96 8.72 11.49
CA GLN A 147 -4.43 9.86 12.23
C GLN A 147 -4.72 9.77 13.73
N ASN A 148 -5.97 9.47 14.08
CA ASN A 148 -6.47 9.64 15.45
C ASN A 148 -6.41 8.34 16.27
N VAL A 149 -6.32 7.18 15.62
CA VAL A 149 -6.25 5.88 16.31
C VAL A 149 -4.88 5.23 16.11
N PHE A 150 -4.55 4.86 14.88
CA PHE A 150 -3.35 4.06 14.58
C PHE A 150 -2.05 4.80 14.93
N LEU A 151 -1.82 5.99 14.37
CA LEU A 151 -0.57 6.73 14.57
C LEU A 151 -0.38 7.19 16.02
N SER A 152 -1.48 7.45 16.73
CA SER A 152 -1.48 7.80 18.16
C SER A 152 -1.00 6.62 19.01
N ILE A 153 -1.61 5.44 18.84
CA ILE A 153 -1.21 4.21 19.54
C ILE A 153 0.23 3.85 19.17
N TRP A 154 0.57 3.92 17.88
CA TRP A 154 1.91 3.60 17.39
C TRP A 154 2.97 4.49 18.03
N ALA A 155 2.78 5.81 18.07
CA ALA A 155 3.74 6.74 18.67
C ALA A 155 4.02 6.40 20.15
N ALA A 156 2.98 6.11 20.93
CA ALA A 156 3.10 5.75 22.34
C ALA A 156 3.87 4.44 22.56
N LEU A 157 3.72 3.47 21.64
CA LEU A 157 4.41 2.18 21.73
C LEU A 157 5.83 2.23 21.15
N GLN A 158 6.07 3.04 20.13
CA GLN A 158 7.35 3.16 19.43
C GLN A 158 8.48 3.62 20.36
N GLU A 159 8.19 4.45 21.37
CA GLU A 159 9.19 4.85 22.38
C GLU A 159 9.76 3.68 23.18
N ARG A 160 9.02 2.56 23.24
CA ARG A 160 9.40 1.33 23.93
C ARG A 160 10.01 0.29 22.97
N MET A 161 10.08 0.58 21.67
CA MET A 161 10.64 -0.33 20.67
C MET A 161 12.13 -0.09 20.46
N MET A 162 12.85 -1.16 20.12
CA MET A 162 14.18 -1.03 19.55
C MET A 162 14.10 -0.45 18.14
N LEU A 163 15.16 0.26 17.76
CA LEU A 163 15.19 1.04 16.54
C LEU A 163 16.51 0.75 15.81
N TRP A 164 16.50 0.38 14.52
CA TRP A 164 17.73 0.07 13.78
C TRP A 164 18.13 1.19 12.84
N ASN A 165 19.40 1.61 12.88
CA ASN A 165 19.93 2.57 11.93
C ASN A 165 20.18 1.92 10.54
N ARG A 166 20.74 2.71 9.60
CA ARG A 166 21.02 2.25 8.23
C ARG A 166 21.99 1.06 8.17
N ASP A 167 22.89 0.98 9.13
CA ASP A 167 23.92 -0.05 9.25
C ASP A 167 23.44 -1.25 10.08
N SER A 168 22.13 -1.34 10.34
CA SER A 168 21.51 -2.38 11.17
C SER A 168 22.00 -2.40 12.62
N ILE A 169 22.55 -1.29 13.10
CA ILE A 169 22.95 -1.13 14.50
C ILE A 169 21.71 -0.75 15.30
N PRO A 170 21.40 -1.48 16.39
CA PRO A 170 20.27 -1.18 17.24
C PRO A 170 20.49 0.10 18.05
N THR A 171 19.41 0.79 18.36
CA THR A 171 19.31 1.90 19.30
C THR A 171 18.28 1.50 20.35
N ASP A 172 18.62 1.71 21.62
CA ASP A 172 17.76 1.37 22.73
C ASP A 172 16.45 2.18 22.72
N PRO A 173 15.39 1.66 23.35
CA PRO A 173 14.15 2.39 23.53
C PRO A 173 14.38 3.76 24.15
N LYS A 174 13.71 4.79 23.60
CA LYS A 174 13.82 6.17 24.07
C LYS A 174 13.10 6.40 25.41
N SER A 175 12.21 5.49 25.81
CA SER A 175 11.41 5.64 27.03
C SER A 175 12.29 5.83 28.26
N CYS A 176 12.03 6.88 29.05
CA CYS A 176 12.69 7.14 30.33
C CYS A 176 12.47 6.02 31.37
N SER A 177 11.50 5.15 31.14
CA SER A 177 11.17 4.00 31.99
C SER A 177 11.91 2.72 31.60
N PHE A 178 12.73 2.74 30.55
CA PHE A 178 13.57 1.61 30.17
C PHE A 178 14.85 1.57 31.05
N PRO A 179 15.29 0.40 31.58
CA PRO A 179 14.76 -0.94 31.32
C PRO A 179 13.66 -1.41 32.29
N ASN A 180 13.22 -0.58 33.25
CA ASN A 180 12.24 -0.98 34.28
C ASN A 180 10.88 -1.40 33.70
N ARG A 181 10.46 -0.80 32.58
CA ARG A 181 9.30 -1.21 31.80
C ARG A 181 9.75 -2.09 30.63
N LYS A 182 9.11 -3.25 30.46
CA LYS A 182 9.37 -4.17 29.35
C LYS A 182 9.34 -3.43 28.01
N ARG A 183 10.34 -3.69 27.17
CA ARG A 183 10.35 -3.20 25.78
C ARG A 183 9.21 -3.82 24.97
N VAL A 184 8.83 -3.15 23.90
CA VAL A 184 7.84 -3.65 22.93
C VAL A 184 8.59 -4.18 21.70
N VAL A 185 8.25 -5.38 21.26
CA VAL A 185 8.79 -5.98 20.03
C VAL A 185 7.65 -6.12 19.03
N LEU A 186 7.82 -5.52 17.85
CA LEU A 186 6.85 -5.61 16.77
C LEU A 186 6.90 -7.01 16.14
N LEU A 187 5.74 -7.66 16.07
CA LEU A 187 5.49 -8.85 15.26
C LEU A 187 4.39 -8.53 14.27
N THR A 188 4.75 -8.38 12.99
CA THR A 188 3.79 -8.08 11.94
C THR A 188 3.41 -9.35 11.19
N HIS A 189 2.15 -9.44 10.80
CA HIS A 189 1.56 -10.58 10.09
C HIS A 189 0.89 -10.11 8.79
N ASP A 190 0.84 -11.02 7.82
CA ASP A 190 0.10 -10.89 6.58
C ASP A 190 0.09 -12.22 5.81
N GLU A 191 -0.77 -12.32 4.80
CA GLU A 191 -0.83 -13.45 3.86
C GLU A 191 -0.54 -13.02 2.42
N SER A 192 0.22 -13.86 1.70
CA SER A 192 0.52 -13.62 0.29
C SER A 192 0.46 -14.89 -0.54
N THR A 193 -0.26 -14.82 -1.66
CA THR A 193 -0.40 -15.92 -2.62
C THR A 193 0.70 -15.91 -3.67
N PHE A 194 1.33 -17.07 -3.89
CA PHE A 194 2.25 -17.35 -4.98
C PHE A 194 1.57 -18.23 -6.03
N TYR A 195 1.84 -17.96 -7.30
CA TYR A 195 1.25 -18.69 -8.42
C TYR A 195 2.32 -19.43 -9.21
N ALA A 196 2.04 -20.66 -9.63
CA ALA A 196 2.98 -21.54 -10.31
C ALA A 196 3.55 -20.92 -11.60
N HIS A 197 2.78 -20.05 -12.27
CA HIS A 197 3.19 -19.39 -13.50
C HIS A 197 3.60 -17.91 -13.31
N ASP A 198 3.66 -17.39 -12.07
CA ASP A 198 4.18 -16.03 -11.83
C ASP A 198 5.69 -16.00 -12.11
N ARG A 199 6.06 -15.51 -13.30
CA ARG A 199 7.43 -15.54 -13.84
C ARG A 199 7.79 -14.21 -14.48
N ARG A 200 9.09 -13.99 -14.66
CA ARG A 200 9.60 -12.84 -15.41
C ARG A 200 9.15 -12.94 -16.88
N GLU A 201 8.23 -12.07 -17.27
CA GLU A 201 7.70 -12.01 -18.64
C GLU A 201 8.62 -11.27 -19.61
N THR A 202 9.41 -10.31 -19.12
CA THR A 202 10.23 -9.44 -19.97
C THR A 202 11.65 -9.99 -20.16
N ARG A 203 12.02 -10.29 -21.41
CA ARG A 203 13.38 -10.66 -21.83
C ARG A 203 13.71 -10.11 -23.21
N TRP A 204 14.99 -10.01 -23.52
CA TRP A 204 15.47 -9.80 -24.89
C TRP A 204 15.32 -11.11 -25.66
N ILE A 205 14.74 -11.05 -26.86
CA ILE A 205 14.50 -12.22 -27.72
C ILE A 205 15.26 -11.96 -29.03
N HIS A 206 16.06 -12.93 -29.46
CA HIS A 206 16.75 -12.82 -30.74
C HIS A 206 15.76 -13.00 -31.90
N ASN A 207 15.97 -12.32 -33.03
CA ASN A 207 15.03 -12.33 -34.16
C ASN A 207 14.80 -13.74 -34.77
N SER A 208 15.72 -14.67 -34.53
CA SER A 208 15.60 -16.07 -34.99
C SER A 208 14.88 -16.99 -34.01
N GLU A 209 14.50 -16.51 -32.82
CA GLU A 209 13.85 -17.33 -31.81
C GLU A 209 12.34 -17.39 -32.05
N ASN A 210 11.81 -18.61 -32.18
CA ASN A 210 10.38 -18.82 -32.39
C ASN A 210 9.60 -18.67 -31.07
N PRO A 211 8.39 -18.10 -31.10
CA PRO A 211 7.52 -18.04 -29.93
C PRO A 211 7.24 -19.44 -29.38
N THR A 212 7.50 -19.65 -28.09
CA THR A 212 7.14 -20.90 -27.40
C THR A 212 5.76 -20.76 -26.76
N PRO A 213 4.86 -21.76 -26.87
CA PRO A 213 3.57 -21.74 -26.19
C PRO A 213 3.73 -21.64 -24.67
N ALA A 214 3.06 -20.67 -24.06
CA ALA A 214 3.00 -20.53 -22.60
C ALA A 214 1.76 -21.28 -22.05
N LYS A 215 1.89 -21.86 -20.85
CA LYS A 215 0.74 -22.43 -20.14
C LYS A 215 -0.27 -21.32 -19.84
N LYS A 216 -1.55 -21.57 -20.09
CA LYS A 216 -2.63 -20.59 -19.88
C LYS A 216 -2.94 -20.44 -18.39
N GLY A 217 -3.19 -19.20 -17.96
CA GLY A 217 -3.58 -18.86 -16.59
C GLY A 217 -2.41 -18.85 -15.60
N GLU A 218 -2.72 -18.59 -14.33
CA GLU A 218 -1.71 -18.42 -13.27
C GLU A 218 -1.18 -19.76 -12.71
N GLY A 219 -1.84 -20.89 -13.05
CA GLY A 219 -1.49 -22.22 -12.55
C GLY A 219 -1.93 -22.45 -11.11
N SER A 220 -1.40 -23.49 -10.46
CA SER A 220 -1.66 -23.74 -9.04
C SER A 220 -1.19 -22.58 -8.18
N SER A 221 -1.91 -22.31 -7.09
CA SER A 221 -1.52 -21.32 -6.09
C SER A 221 -1.14 -21.97 -4.76
N ILE A 222 -0.23 -21.33 -4.04
CA ILE A 222 0.05 -21.60 -2.62
C ILE A 222 -0.04 -20.26 -1.90
N MET A 223 -0.90 -20.17 -0.89
CA MET A 223 -0.96 -19.04 0.02
C MET A 223 0.07 -19.24 1.11
N VAL A 224 0.81 -18.19 1.45
CA VAL A 224 1.75 -18.20 2.58
C VAL A 224 1.22 -17.24 3.62
N SER A 225 1.16 -17.68 4.88
CA SER A 225 0.89 -16.85 6.05
C SER A 225 2.11 -16.91 6.97
N ASP A 226 2.63 -15.77 7.44
CA ASP A 226 3.84 -15.75 8.27
C ASP A 226 3.89 -14.51 9.18
N PHE A 227 4.73 -14.56 10.22
CA PHE A 227 5.04 -13.41 11.07
C PHE A 227 6.51 -13.01 10.90
N CYS A 228 6.78 -11.71 10.93
CA CYS A 228 8.16 -11.24 10.96
C CYS A 228 8.36 -10.02 11.88
N SER A 229 9.60 -9.85 12.32
CA SER A 229 10.05 -8.79 13.21
C SER A 229 11.39 -8.22 12.74
N PRO A 230 11.64 -6.91 12.90
CA PRO A 230 12.97 -6.34 12.73
C PRO A 230 14.01 -6.91 13.73
N ASP A 231 13.53 -7.43 14.88
CA ASP A 231 14.35 -8.04 15.93
C ASP A 231 14.78 -9.46 15.57
N LEU A 232 13.86 -10.28 15.03
CA LEU A 232 14.03 -11.73 14.87
C LEU A 232 14.14 -12.19 13.40
N GLY A 233 13.73 -11.36 12.43
CA GLY A 233 13.49 -11.81 11.07
C GLY A 233 12.13 -12.51 10.95
N TRP A 234 12.04 -13.54 10.11
CA TRP A 234 10.91 -14.48 10.14
C TRP A 234 10.84 -15.17 11.51
N LEU A 235 9.64 -15.31 12.08
CA LEU A 235 9.49 -15.83 13.43
C LEU A 235 9.75 -17.35 13.48
N LYS A 236 10.80 -17.72 14.19
CA LYS A 236 11.26 -19.10 14.38
C LYS A 236 11.65 -19.33 15.85
N SER A 237 11.73 -20.59 16.26
CA SER A 237 12.35 -20.96 17.54
C SER A 237 13.82 -20.58 17.57
N LYS A 238 14.42 -20.47 18.76
CA LYS A 238 15.84 -20.10 18.96
C LYS A 238 16.82 -21.01 18.22
N ASP A 239 16.49 -22.30 18.10
CA ASP A 239 17.26 -23.32 17.38
C ASP A 239 16.93 -23.40 15.89
N GLY A 240 15.92 -22.65 15.43
CA GLY A 240 15.45 -22.62 14.04
C GLY A 240 14.68 -23.86 13.59
N THR A 241 14.34 -24.79 14.49
CA THR A 241 13.66 -26.05 14.13
C THR A 241 12.16 -25.90 13.94
N ARG A 242 11.55 -24.90 14.58
CA ARG A 242 10.12 -24.57 14.45
C ARG A 242 9.98 -23.19 13.83
N GLU A 243 8.96 -23.03 12.98
CA GLU A 243 8.58 -21.76 12.37
C GLU A 243 7.06 -21.62 12.36
N VAL A 244 6.58 -20.38 12.44
CA VAL A 244 5.12 -20.09 12.34
C VAL A 244 4.61 -20.09 10.90
N ARG A 245 5.52 -20.11 9.93
CA ARG A 245 5.22 -20.04 8.50
C ARG A 245 4.28 -21.18 8.10
N LEU A 246 3.15 -20.79 7.51
CA LEU A 246 2.13 -21.71 7.04
C LEU A 246 1.99 -21.59 5.53
N LEU A 247 2.17 -22.72 4.83
CA LEU A 247 1.90 -22.84 3.39
C LEU A 247 0.56 -23.54 3.23
N PHE A 248 -0.43 -22.82 2.72
CA PHE A 248 -1.81 -23.25 2.60
C PHE A 248 -2.21 -23.41 1.14
N LYS A 249 -2.73 -24.58 0.80
CA LYS A 249 -3.20 -24.90 -0.54
C LYS A 249 -4.70 -24.65 -0.61
N ALA A 250 -5.10 -23.43 -0.94
CA ALA A 250 -6.52 -23.08 -1.01
C ALA A 250 -7.26 -23.86 -2.11
N GLY A 251 -8.48 -24.37 -1.80
CA GLY A 251 -9.38 -25.00 -2.76
C GLY A 251 -10.27 -26.12 -2.19
N LYS A 252 -11.44 -26.35 -2.81
CA LYS A 252 -12.46 -27.34 -2.39
C LYS A 252 -11.97 -28.79 -2.29
N ASN A 253 -10.90 -29.13 -3.01
CA ASN A 253 -10.24 -30.45 -2.99
C ASN A 253 -8.78 -30.34 -2.51
N ARG A 254 -8.47 -29.32 -1.72
CA ARG A 254 -7.16 -29.05 -1.13
C ARG A 254 -7.40 -28.75 0.35
N ASP A 255 -6.74 -27.75 0.93
CA ASP A 255 -6.81 -27.45 2.36
C ASP A 255 -8.07 -26.64 2.75
N GLY A 256 -8.95 -26.33 1.79
CA GLY A 256 -10.17 -25.55 2.03
C GLY A 256 -9.95 -24.05 1.92
N TYR A 257 -10.48 -23.29 2.89
CA TYR A 257 -10.35 -21.84 3.00
C TYR A 257 -9.70 -21.48 4.33
N PHE A 258 -8.74 -20.56 4.32
CA PHE A 258 -8.09 -20.09 5.54
C PHE A 258 -9.08 -19.30 6.40
N SER A 259 -9.29 -19.75 7.62
CA SER A 259 -10.30 -19.25 8.55
C SER A 259 -9.67 -18.43 9.69
N CYS A 260 -10.51 -17.72 10.45
CA CYS A 260 -10.06 -17.03 11.65
C CYS A 260 -9.53 -18.02 12.70
N GLU A 261 -10.10 -19.22 12.74
CA GLU A 261 -9.67 -20.30 13.61
C GLU A 261 -8.24 -20.75 13.26
N ASP A 262 -7.92 -20.90 11.98
CA ASP A 262 -6.55 -21.22 11.52
C ASP A 262 -5.56 -20.11 11.91
N LEU A 263 -5.96 -18.84 11.75
CA LEU A 263 -5.15 -17.70 12.17
C LEU A 263 -4.92 -17.67 13.69
N CYS A 264 -5.93 -18.00 14.50
CA CYS A 264 -5.78 -18.08 15.96
C CYS A 264 -4.78 -19.17 16.35
N VAL A 265 -4.85 -20.35 15.72
CA VAL A 265 -3.88 -21.45 15.94
C VAL A 265 -2.47 -21.02 15.57
N GLN A 266 -2.31 -20.34 14.42
CA GLN A 266 -1.01 -19.82 14.00
C GLN A 266 -0.47 -18.75 14.95
N THR A 267 -1.37 -17.88 15.45
CA THR A 267 -1.02 -16.81 16.41
C THR A 267 -0.62 -17.38 17.76
N GLU A 268 -1.29 -18.43 18.23
CA GLU A 268 -0.91 -19.14 19.47
C GLU A 268 0.52 -19.65 19.40
N LEU A 269 0.89 -20.30 18.28
CA LEU A 269 2.27 -20.73 18.02
C LEU A 269 3.23 -19.53 17.94
N ALA A 270 2.80 -18.40 17.38
CA ALA A 270 3.59 -17.18 17.33
C ALA A 270 3.85 -16.59 18.73
N ILE A 271 2.86 -16.65 19.63
CA ILE A 271 3.01 -16.25 21.03
C ILE A 271 4.03 -17.17 21.71
N GLU A 272 3.88 -18.49 21.58
CA GLU A 272 4.81 -19.47 22.16
C GLU A 272 6.27 -19.20 21.72
N LEU A 273 6.50 -19.09 20.40
CA LEU A 273 7.84 -18.84 19.87
C LEU A 273 8.37 -17.45 20.25
N PHE A 274 7.50 -16.45 20.42
CA PHE A 274 7.90 -15.14 20.90
C PHE A 274 8.37 -15.18 22.36
N GLU A 275 7.59 -15.83 23.24
CA GLU A 275 7.92 -15.96 24.66
C GLU A 275 9.20 -16.78 24.86
N ASP A 276 9.42 -17.81 24.04
CA ASP A 276 10.70 -18.55 24.00
C ASP A 276 11.87 -17.64 23.64
N ASN A 277 11.70 -16.73 22.67
CA ASN A 277 12.73 -15.76 22.27
C ASN A 277 12.96 -14.67 23.35
N PHE A 278 11.92 -14.28 24.08
CA PHE A 278 11.95 -13.20 25.08
C PHE A 278 11.30 -13.58 26.41
N PRO A 279 11.86 -14.54 27.17
CA PRO A 279 11.22 -15.10 28.36
C PRO A 279 11.04 -14.03 29.45
N GLY A 280 9.84 -13.46 29.51
CA GLY A 280 9.48 -12.38 30.44
C GLY A 280 10.14 -11.01 30.19
N THR A 281 11.01 -10.85 29.19
CA THR A 281 11.82 -9.63 29.00
C THR A 281 11.22 -8.60 28.05
N ALA A 282 10.23 -8.99 27.23
CA ALA A 282 9.56 -8.12 26.29
C ALA A 282 8.04 -8.37 26.28
N VAL A 283 7.31 -7.45 25.64
CA VAL A 283 5.90 -7.60 25.29
C VAL A 283 5.79 -7.53 23.77
N ALA A 284 5.11 -8.49 23.15
CA ALA A 284 4.83 -8.44 21.72
C ALA A 284 3.77 -7.38 21.40
N LEU A 285 3.98 -6.65 20.30
CA LEU A 285 2.93 -5.93 19.60
C LEU A 285 2.63 -6.67 18.31
N PHE A 286 1.55 -7.42 18.30
CA PHE A 286 1.04 -8.09 17.11
C PHE A 286 0.31 -7.09 16.22
N ALA A 287 0.73 -7.00 14.96
CA ALA A 287 0.18 -6.08 13.98
C ALA A 287 -0.42 -6.84 12.79
N PHE A 288 -1.71 -6.61 12.53
CA PHE A 288 -2.48 -7.27 11.47
C PHE A 288 -3.08 -6.24 10.51
N ASP A 289 -3.43 -6.64 9.29
CA ASP A 289 -4.28 -5.81 8.44
C ASP A 289 -5.74 -5.77 8.98
N ASN A 290 -6.54 -4.84 8.45
CA ASN A 290 -7.95 -4.69 8.85
C ASN A 290 -8.90 -5.61 8.05
N ALA A 291 -8.49 -6.86 7.80
CA ALA A 291 -9.33 -7.86 7.13
C ALA A 291 -10.50 -8.32 8.02
N PRO A 292 -11.68 -8.62 7.43
CA PRO A 292 -12.83 -9.14 8.18
C PRO A 292 -12.55 -10.44 8.94
N SER A 293 -11.66 -11.30 8.43
CA SER A 293 -11.20 -12.52 9.11
C SER A 293 -10.52 -12.20 10.44
N HIS A 294 -9.65 -11.19 10.48
CA HIS A 294 -8.87 -10.79 11.67
C HIS A 294 -9.74 -10.12 12.74
N GLN A 295 -10.87 -9.55 12.33
CA GLN A 295 -11.85 -8.92 13.21
C GLN A 295 -13.00 -9.84 13.62
N LYS A 296 -12.98 -11.12 13.24
CA LYS A 296 -14.05 -12.05 13.60
C LYS A 296 -14.10 -12.23 15.13
N ARG A 297 -15.28 -12.02 15.71
CA ARG A 297 -15.54 -12.28 17.14
C ARG A 297 -15.50 -13.79 17.41
N ALA A 298 -15.23 -14.16 18.65
CA ALA A 298 -15.34 -15.55 19.09
C ALA A 298 -16.76 -16.10 18.82
N SER A 299 -16.90 -17.41 18.66
CA SER A 299 -18.19 -18.06 18.33
C SER A 299 -19.27 -17.80 19.39
N ASP A 300 -18.87 -17.64 20.64
CA ASP A 300 -19.70 -17.29 21.78
C ASP A 300 -19.76 -15.77 22.05
N GLY A 301 -19.05 -14.93 21.29
CA GLY A 301 -18.96 -13.49 21.52
C GLY A 301 -20.32 -12.78 21.39
N LEU A 302 -20.49 -11.67 22.11
CA LEU A 302 -21.73 -10.90 22.08
C LEU A 302 -22.01 -10.31 20.69
N SER A 303 -23.22 -10.50 20.19
CA SER A 303 -23.68 -9.89 18.94
C SER A 303 -25.20 -9.71 18.96
N SER A 304 -25.65 -8.47 18.73
CA SER A 304 -27.09 -8.20 18.56
C SER A 304 -27.65 -8.69 17.23
N LEU A 305 -26.77 -9.08 16.31
CA LEU A 305 -27.16 -9.60 15.01
C LEU A 305 -27.83 -10.97 15.21
N LYS A 306 -29.07 -11.10 14.69
CA LYS A 306 -29.84 -12.36 14.67
C LYS A 306 -30.34 -12.86 16.04
N MET A 307 -30.13 -12.12 17.14
CA MET A 307 -30.82 -12.39 18.41
C MET A 307 -32.35 -12.40 18.21
N PRO A 308 -33.06 -13.44 18.70
CA PRO A 308 -34.52 -13.44 18.80
C PRO A 308 -35.04 -12.31 19.70
N LYS A 309 -36.21 -11.72 19.37
CA LYS A 309 -36.82 -10.71 20.26
C LYS A 309 -37.38 -11.32 21.55
N PHE A 310 -38.00 -12.48 21.43
CA PHE A 310 -38.70 -13.17 22.51
C PHE A 310 -37.99 -14.48 22.88
N PRO A 311 -38.31 -15.09 24.03
CA PRO A 311 -37.70 -16.32 24.47
C PRO A 311 -37.75 -17.42 23.41
N LYS A 312 -36.62 -18.09 23.18
CA LYS A 312 -36.50 -19.18 22.20
C LYS A 312 -35.37 -20.13 22.57
N LEU A 313 -35.53 -21.43 22.28
CA LEU A 313 -34.40 -22.36 22.20
C LEU A 313 -33.48 -21.91 21.05
N TRP A 314 -32.39 -21.24 21.41
CA TRP A 314 -31.49 -20.60 20.45
C TRP A 314 -30.05 -20.68 20.92
N ALA A 315 -29.27 -21.57 20.31
CA ALA A 315 -27.86 -21.79 20.61
C ALA A 315 -26.96 -20.90 19.73
N GLY A 316 -27.30 -19.62 19.55
CA GLY A 316 -26.48 -18.70 18.74
C GLY A 316 -26.79 -18.71 17.25
N HIS A 317 -26.08 -17.86 16.49
CA HIS A 317 -26.28 -17.70 15.04
C HIS A 317 -25.84 -18.93 14.23
N ASP A 318 -24.78 -19.60 14.68
CA ASP A 318 -24.28 -20.85 14.10
C ASP A 318 -25.17 -22.07 14.45
N GLY A 319 -26.12 -21.89 15.38
CA GLY A 319 -27.00 -22.93 15.89
C GLY A 319 -26.30 -23.93 16.81
N LYS A 320 -25.06 -23.67 17.23
CA LYS A 320 -24.22 -24.58 18.00
C LYS A 320 -23.72 -23.98 19.29
N THR A 321 -23.32 -22.70 19.27
CA THR A 321 -22.61 -22.05 20.38
C THR A 321 -23.49 -21.02 21.07
N LYS A 322 -23.82 -21.23 22.35
CA LYS A 322 -24.51 -20.21 23.16
C LYS A 322 -23.62 -18.96 23.26
N MET A 323 -24.22 -17.78 23.17
CA MET A 323 -23.47 -16.55 23.45
C MET A 323 -23.08 -16.50 24.93
N ARG A 324 -21.91 -15.95 25.22
CA ARG A 324 -21.46 -15.65 26.57
C ARG A 324 -22.33 -14.60 27.23
N ASN A 325 -22.15 -14.45 28.54
CA ASN A 325 -22.87 -13.46 29.32
C ASN A 325 -22.53 -12.03 28.88
N GLY A 326 -23.53 -11.15 28.96
CA GLY A 326 -23.32 -9.71 28.86
C GLY A 326 -22.67 -9.15 30.12
N VAL A 327 -22.20 -7.92 30.04
CA VAL A 327 -21.67 -7.18 31.20
C VAL A 327 -22.48 -5.90 31.36
N LEU A 328 -23.07 -5.71 32.52
CA LEU A 328 -23.82 -4.51 32.87
C LEU A 328 -22.87 -3.34 33.17
N PRO A 329 -23.34 -2.08 33.11
CA PRO A 329 -22.49 -0.91 33.40
C PRO A 329 -21.84 -0.91 34.79
N ASN A 330 -22.43 -1.61 35.76
CA ASN A 330 -21.89 -1.80 37.11
C ASN A 330 -20.84 -2.93 37.20
N GLY A 331 -20.51 -3.60 36.09
CA GLY A 331 -19.58 -4.72 36.01
C GLY A 331 -20.21 -6.10 36.28
N GLU A 332 -21.49 -6.17 36.63
CA GLU A 332 -22.15 -7.43 36.91
C GLU A 332 -22.41 -8.23 35.62
N SER A 333 -22.25 -9.55 35.72
CA SER A 333 -22.53 -10.47 34.61
C SER A 333 -24.04 -10.61 34.41
N GLN A 334 -24.52 -10.33 33.19
CA GLN A 334 -25.90 -10.59 32.78
C GLN A 334 -25.99 -11.91 31.99
N SER A 335 -26.65 -12.91 32.56
CA SER A 335 -27.01 -14.11 31.79
C SER A 335 -28.01 -13.76 30.69
N LEU A 336 -27.70 -14.15 29.45
CA LEU A 336 -28.60 -14.00 28.30
C LEU A 336 -29.57 -15.19 28.13
N TYR A 337 -29.39 -16.22 28.95
CA TYR A 337 -30.16 -17.46 28.96
C TYR A 337 -30.82 -17.63 30.32
N TYR A 338 -32.00 -18.24 30.33
CA TYR A 338 -32.57 -18.77 31.56
C TYR A 338 -31.73 -19.95 32.06
N SER A 339 -31.69 -20.12 33.37
CA SER A 339 -31.00 -21.25 34.00
C SER A 339 -31.66 -22.57 33.61
N ASP A 340 -30.92 -23.67 33.72
CA ASP A 340 -31.43 -25.00 33.33
C ASP A 340 -32.50 -25.54 34.30
N ASP A 341 -32.62 -24.94 35.49
CA ASP A 341 -33.68 -25.20 36.48
C ASP A 341 -34.88 -24.25 36.34
N HIS A 342 -34.91 -23.37 35.33
CA HIS A 342 -36.02 -22.44 35.14
C HIS A 342 -37.34 -23.19 34.91
N PRO A 343 -38.42 -22.88 35.65
CA PRO A 343 -39.61 -23.74 35.77
C PRO A 343 -40.35 -23.99 34.45
N THR A 344 -40.27 -23.05 33.49
CA THR A 344 -41.02 -23.11 32.22
C THR A 344 -40.17 -22.98 30.97
N MET A 345 -38.91 -22.55 31.10
CA MET A 345 -38.05 -22.17 29.96
C MET A 345 -36.58 -22.51 30.23
N PRO A 346 -36.27 -23.74 30.65
CA PRO A 346 -34.91 -24.12 31.02
C PRO A 346 -33.96 -23.99 29.82
N GLY A 347 -32.87 -23.23 30.01
CA GLY A 347 -31.84 -23.03 28.97
C GLY A 347 -32.29 -22.21 27.75
N TYR A 348 -33.50 -21.63 27.76
CA TYR A 348 -33.96 -20.76 26.68
C TYR A 348 -33.15 -19.46 26.66
N PHE A 349 -32.87 -18.97 25.46
CA PHE A 349 -32.40 -17.61 25.29
C PHE A 349 -33.53 -16.66 25.69
N LYS A 350 -33.24 -15.64 26.52
CA LYS A 350 -34.25 -14.73 27.10
C LYS A 350 -34.97 -13.86 26.07
N GLY A 351 -34.30 -13.57 24.94
CA GLY A 351 -34.81 -12.64 23.94
C GLY A 351 -34.40 -11.19 24.22
N MET A 352 -34.20 -10.41 23.16
CA MET A 352 -33.78 -9.00 23.27
C MET A 352 -34.70 -8.16 24.14
N SER A 353 -36.02 -8.40 24.11
CA SER A 353 -37.00 -7.66 24.92
C SER A 353 -36.69 -7.81 26.41
N ARG A 354 -36.52 -9.04 26.88
CA ARG A 354 -36.27 -9.32 28.30
C ARG A 354 -34.90 -8.83 28.74
N ILE A 355 -33.88 -9.00 27.90
CA ILE A 355 -32.51 -8.52 28.16
C ILE A 355 -32.50 -6.99 28.31
N LEU A 356 -33.26 -6.28 27.48
CA LEU A 356 -33.41 -4.81 27.58
C LEU A 356 -34.18 -4.38 28.84
N GLU A 357 -35.26 -5.09 29.20
CA GLU A 357 -35.99 -4.83 30.46
C GLU A 357 -35.07 -4.97 31.69
N GLU A 358 -34.27 -6.03 31.74
CA GLU A 358 -33.28 -6.27 32.80
C GLU A 358 -32.21 -5.18 32.87
N ARG A 359 -31.96 -4.49 31.74
CA ARG A 359 -31.04 -3.35 31.65
C ARG A 359 -31.71 -2.00 31.92
N GLY A 360 -33.00 -1.98 32.25
CA GLY A 360 -33.77 -0.75 32.52
C GLY A 360 -34.35 -0.06 31.27
N PHE A 361 -34.24 -0.66 30.09
CA PHE A 361 -34.76 -0.13 28.83
C PHE A 361 -36.19 -0.63 28.56
N ILE A 362 -37.11 -0.27 29.45
CA ILE A 362 -38.50 -0.77 29.47
C ILE A 362 -39.29 -0.36 28.22
N GLU A 363 -39.13 0.87 27.75
CA GLU A 363 -39.83 1.34 26.55
C GLU A 363 -39.21 0.77 25.27
N GLU A 364 -37.88 0.68 25.22
CA GLU A 364 -37.16 0.13 24.07
C GLU A 364 -37.36 -1.37 23.90
N ALA A 365 -37.64 -2.11 24.98
CA ALA A 365 -38.03 -3.51 24.91
C ALA A 365 -39.30 -3.73 24.06
N LYS A 366 -40.19 -2.73 24.01
CA LYS A 366 -41.45 -2.80 23.25
C LYS A 366 -41.24 -2.60 21.74
N LEU A 367 -40.12 -1.98 21.33
CA LEU A 367 -39.79 -1.70 19.93
C LEU A 367 -39.75 -2.96 19.04
N PRO A 368 -39.87 -2.84 17.70
CA PRO A 368 -39.69 -3.97 16.81
C PRO A 368 -38.30 -4.62 16.98
N ALA A 369 -38.20 -5.90 16.62
CA ALA A 369 -36.96 -6.68 16.78
C ALA A 369 -35.77 -6.05 16.03
N SER A 370 -35.99 -5.65 14.78
CA SER A 370 -35.00 -4.94 13.95
C SER A 370 -35.70 -4.15 12.85
N CYS A 371 -35.10 -3.03 12.44
CA CYS A 371 -35.44 -2.39 11.17
C CYS A 371 -35.13 -3.31 9.98
N GLU A 372 -35.75 -3.04 8.83
CA GLU A 372 -35.54 -3.83 7.61
C GLU A 372 -34.04 -3.86 7.25
N LYS A 373 -33.49 -5.07 7.10
CA LYS A 373 -32.07 -5.33 6.79
C LYS A 373 -31.09 -4.63 7.74
N PHE A 374 -31.51 -4.28 8.96
CA PHE A 374 -30.73 -3.52 9.94
C PHE A 374 -30.16 -2.21 9.38
N LYS A 375 -30.92 -1.54 8.50
CA LYS A 375 -30.60 -0.21 7.97
C LYS A 375 -31.31 0.87 8.80
N CYS A 376 -30.86 1.04 10.04
CA CYS A 376 -31.36 2.10 10.92
C CYS A 376 -30.93 3.48 10.37
N LYS A 377 -31.84 4.46 10.35
CA LYS A 377 -31.56 5.80 9.79
C LYS A 377 -30.46 6.54 10.57
N ASP A 378 -30.42 6.33 11.87
CA ASP A 378 -29.43 6.90 12.77
C ASP A 378 -28.81 5.76 13.60
N SER A 379 -27.48 5.71 13.62
CA SER A 379 -26.71 4.72 14.38
C SER A 379 -26.91 4.83 15.89
N LYS A 380 -27.39 5.96 16.39
CA LYS A 380 -27.66 6.19 17.82
C LYS A 380 -29.14 6.10 18.18
N ALA A 381 -30.03 5.87 17.21
CA ALA A 381 -31.47 5.87 17.46
C ALA A 381 -31.97 4.61 18.18
N SER A 382 -32.93 4.82 19.08
CA SER A 382 -33.74 3.76 19.70
C SER A 382 -34.90 3.33 18.80
N CYS A 383 -34.60 2.86 17.58
CA CYS A 383 -35.63 2.49 16.59
C CYS A 383 -36.03 1.01 16.62
N CYS A 384 -35.19 0.13 17.19
CA CYS A 384 -35.46 -1.30 17.33
C CYS A 384 -34.60 -1.91 18.45
N CYS A 385 -35.05 -3.02 19.05
CA CYS A 385 -34.32 -3.67 20.14
C CYS A 385 -32.87 -4.01 19.74
N ARG A 386 -32.65 -4.46 18.50
CA ARG A 386 -31.32 -4.77 17.97
C ARG A 386 -30.37 -3.56 18.02
N GLN A 387 -30.83 -2.37 17.61
CA GLN A 387 -29.99 -1.17 17.59
C GLN A 387 -29.64 -0.72 19.01
N VAL A 388 -30.60 -0.77 19.92
CA VAL A 388 -30.39 -0.39 21.34
C VAL A 388 -29.36 -1.32 21.99
N LEU A 389 -29.48 -2.64 21.77
CA LEU A 389 -28.50 -3.61 22.24
C LEU A 389 -27.14 -3.47 21.53
N TYR A 390 -27.14 -3.22 20.22
CA TYR A 390 -25.91 -3.01 19.45
C TYR A 390 -25.05 -1.88 20.03
N ASN A 391 -25.70 -0.82 20.52
CA ASN A 391 -25.06 0.36 21.10
C ASN A 391 -24.69 0.21 22.58
N GLN A 392 -24.98 -0.92 23.22
CA GLN A 392 -24.59 -1.15 24.61
C GLN A 392 -23.07 -1.31 24.73
N PRO A 393 -22.45 -0.83 25.83
CA PRO A 393 -20.98 -0.82 25.97
C PRO A 393 -20.30 -2.17 25.79
N ASP A 394 -20.89 -3.25 26.32
CA ASP A 394 -20.36 -4.61 26.20
C ASP A 394 -20.49 -5.19 24.78
N PHE A 395 -21.56 -4.85 24.05
CA PHE A 395 -21.74 -5.27 22.66
C PHE A 395 -20.83 -4.50 21.68
N VAL A 396 -20.61 -3.21 21.94
CA VAL A 396 -19.67 -2.37 21.17
C VAL A 396 -18.23 -2.77 21.48
N GLY A 397 -17.92 -2.98 22.77
CA GLY A 397 -16.58 -3.31 23.26
C GLY A 397 -16.16 -4.76 23.04
N GLN A 398 -17.03 -5.62 22.50
CA GLN A 398 -16.69 -7.01 22.19
C GLN A 398 -15.52 -7.08 21.20
N LYS A 399 -14.41 -7.63 21.68
CA LYS A 399 -13.16 -7.80 20.94
C LYS A 399 -13.25 -8.97 19.95
N SER A 400 -12.35 -9.00 18.96
CA SER A 400 -12.22 -10.15 18.07
C SER A 400 -11.59 -11.33 18.82
N ALA A 401 -11.81 -12.56 18.35
CA ALA A 401 -11.20 -13.75 18.96
C ALA A 401 -9.67 -13.64 19.02
N LEU A 402 -9.09 -13.08 17.96
CA LEU A 402 -7.66 -12.83 17.85
C LEU A 402 -7.14 -11.85 18.91
N VAL A 403 -7.89 -10.77 19.17
CA VAL A 403 -7.50 -9.79 20.22
C VAL A 403 -7.64 -10.40 21.61
N GLU A 404 -8.73 -11.13 21.87
CA GLU A 404 -8.93 -11.83 23.15
C GLU A 404 -7.78 -12.81 23.42
N LEU A 405 -7.36 -13.58 22.41
CA LEU A 405 -6.24 -14.52 22.50
C LEU A 405 -4.94 -13.81 22.91
N ILE A 406 -4.55 -12.78 22.16
CA ILE A 406 -3.26 -12.12 22.37
C ILE A 406 -3.21 -11.37 23.71
N GLU A 407 -4.31 -10.71 24.09
CA GLU A 407 -4.39 -10.02 25.38
C GLU A 407 -4.43 -10.97 26.57
N ALA A 408 -5.01 -12.18 26.42
CA ALA A 408 -4.99 -13.21 27.46
C ALA A 408 -3.57 -13.65 27.81
N HIS A 409 -2.64 -13.59 26.84
CA HIS A 409 -1.21 -13.84 27.05
C HIS A 409 -0.43 -12.57 27.46
N GLY A 410 -1.11 -11.46 27.77
CA GLY A 410 -0.49 -10.22 28.23
C GLY A 410 0.29 -9.47 27.13
N HIS A 411 -0.04 -9.71 25.87
CA HIS A 411 0.54 -9.04 24.70
C HIS A 411 -0.40 -7.97 24.14
N LEU A 412 0.10 -7.18 23.19
CA LEU A 412 -0.60 -6.03 22.59
C LEU A 412 -0.99 -6.34 21.15
N VAL A 413 -2.09 -5.75 20.68
CA VAL A 413 -2.56 -5.85 19.30
C VAL A 413 -2.78 -4.47 18.69
N ILE A 414 -2.45 -4.33 17.41
CA ILE A 414 -2.77 -3.17 16.59
C ILE A 414 -3.21 -3.62 15.18
N PHE A 415 -4.06 -2.82 14.54
CA PHE A 415 -4.48 -3.08 13.15
C PHE A 415 -4.01 -1.94 12.23
N TYR A 416 -3.40 -2.29 11.10
CA TYR A 416 -2.98 -1.32 10.10
C TYR A 416 -4.17 -0.65 9.43
N PRO A 417 -4.13 0.66 9.17
CA PRO A 417 -5.18 1.36 8.44
C PRO A 417 -5.50 0.68 7.10
N LYS A 418 -6.78 0.62 6.75
CA LYS A 418 -7.20 0.05 5.46
C LYS A 418 -6.53 0.79 4.31
N PHE A 419 -6.18 0.06 3.26
CA PHE A 419 -5.52 0.57 2.05
C PHE A 419 -4.07 1.05 2.23
N HIS A 420 -3.48 1.01 3.43
CA HIS A 420 -2.13 1.51 3.70
C HIS A 420 -1.07 0.39 3.80
N CYS A 421 -0.87 -0.39 2.73
CA CYS A 421 0.07 -1.52 2.73
C CYS A 421 1.55 -1.09 2.91
N GLU A 422 1.88 0.16 2.63
CA GLU A 422 3.20 0.73 2.87
C GLU A 422 3.57 0.84 4.36
N LEU A 423 2.57 0.76 5.26
CA LEU A 423 2.76 0.75 6.71
C LEU A 423 3.12 -0.63 7.26
N ASN A 424 2.74 -1.70 6.56
CA ASN A 424 3.06 -3.07 6.93
C ASN A 424 4.31 -3.55 6.18
N PHE A 425 5.46 -3.66 6.85
CA PHE A 425 6.72 -3.90 6.15
C PHE A 425 6.85 -5.32 5.55
N ILE A 426 6.05 -6.29 6.01
CA ILE A 426 6.02 -7.64 5.47
C ILE A 426 5.59 -7.67 3.99
N GLU A 427 4.81 -6.67 3.56
CA GLU A 427 4.42 -6.50 2.16
C GLU A 427 5.64 -6.30 1.25
N GLN A 428 6.69 -5.65 1.77
CA GLN A 428 7.96 -5.54 1.06
C GLN A 428 8.79 -6.82 1.14
N CYS A 429 8.68 -7.61 2.21
CA CYS A 429 9.23 -8.96 2.29
C CYS A 429 8.61 -9.86 1.21
N TRP A 430 7.29 -9.84 1.05
CA TRP A 430 6.60 -10.54 -0.03
C TRP A 430 7.04 -10.06 -1.41
N GLY A 431 7.14 -8.75 -1.60
CA GLY A 431 7.64 -8.16 -2.84
C GLY A 431 9.05 -8.66 -3.21
N ALA A 432 9.95 -8.73 -2.24
CA ALA A 432 11.31 -9.24 -2.42
C ALA A 432 11.33 -10.75 -2.74
N ALA A 433 10.59 -11.55 -1.97
CA ALA A 433 10.51 -12.99 -2.19
C ALA A 433 9.87 -13.33 -3.55
N LYS A 434 8.80 -12.63 -3.93
CA LYS A 434 8.14 -12.78 -5.24
C LYS A 434 9.05 -12.34 -6.39
N TYR A 435 9.87 -11.31 -6.18
CA TYR A 435 10.86 -10.90 -7.17
C TYR A 435 11.87 -12.03 -7.45
N ASP A 436 12.40 -12.68 -6.42
CA ASP A 436 13.31 -13.82 -6.58
C ASP A 436 12.60 -15.03 -7.17
N TYR A 437 11.37 -15.33 -6.73
CA TYR A 437 10.56 -16.42 -7.24
C TYR A 437 10.31 -16.32 -8.76
N ARG A 438 10.02 -15.11 -9.26
CA ARG A 438 9.82 -14.87 -10.70
C ARG A 438 11.04 -15.12 -11.56
N ARG A 439 12.24 -15.15 -10.96
CA ARG A 439 13.52 -15.41 -11.65
C ARG A 439 13.86 -16.89 -11.70
N LEU A 440 13.16 -17.73 -10.94
CA LEU A 440 13.35 -19.17 -10.97
C LEU A 440 12.74 -19.80 -12.23
N PRO A 441 13.22 -20.98 -12.66
CA PRO A 441 12.57 -21.76 -13.70
C PRO A 441 11.10 -22.06 -13.39
N LEU A 442 10.35 -22.48 -14.42
CA LEU A 442 8.99 -22.98 -14.23
C LEU A 442 9.01 -24.21 -13.33
N THR A 443 8.13 -24.21 -12.33
CA THR A 443 7.96 -25.34 -11.41
C THR A 443 7.23 -26.47 -12.14
N GLN A 444 7.72 -27.70 -11.97
CA GLN A 444 7.16 -28.89 -12.59
C GLN A 444 5.95 -29.43 -11.82
N ASN A 445 6.00 -29.34 -10.49
CA ASN A 445 4.97 -29.82 -9.58
C ASN A 445 4.87 -28.92 -8.33
N GLU A 446 3.86 -29.16 -7.48
CA GLU A 446 3.62 -28.36 -6.29
C GLU A 446 4.71 -28.49 -5.22
N ALA A 447 5.34 -29.66 -5.07
CA ALA A 447 6.41 -29.85 -4.09
C ALA A 447 7.65 -28.99 -4.43
N GLN A 448 7.99 -28.91 -5.72
CA GLN A 448 9.03 -27.99 -6.18
C GLN A 448 8.61 -26.53 -6.00
N MET A 449 7.33 -26.21 -6.20
CA MET A 449 6.81 -24.86 -5.95
C MET A 449 6.93 -24.47 -4.48
N ASP A 450 6.57 -25.36 -3.56
CA ASP A 450 6.71 -25.20 -2.11
C ASP A 450 8.17 -24.92 -1.72
N ALA A 451 9.09 -25.79 -2.16
CA ALA A 451 10.52 -25.63 -1.90
C ALA A 451 11.08 -24.31 -2.44
N ASN A 452 10.68 -23.91 -3.66
CA ASN A 452 11.09 -22.64 -4.26
C ASN A 452 10.55 -21.44 -3.47
N ILE A 453 9.30 -21.50 -3.00
CA ILE A 453 8.71 -20.44 -2.17
C ILE A 453 9.50 -20.30 -0.86
N ARG A 454 9.75 -21.41 -0.16
CA ARG A 454 10.54 -21.42 1.08
C ARG A 454 11.93 -20.82 0.87
N GLN A 455 12.64 -21.25 -0.16
CA GLN A 455 13.95 -20.71 -0.50
C GLN A 455 13.91 -19.20 -0.76
N CYS A 456 12.93 -18.72 -1.54
CA CYS A 456 12.79 -17.29 -1.82
C CYS A 456 12.47 -16.47 -0.56
N LEU A 457 11.70 -17.02 0.37
CA LEU A 457 11.39 -16.38 1.64
C LEU A 457 12.60 -16.33 2.57
N ASP A 458 13.36 -17.42 2.66
CA ASP A 458 14.57 -17.49 3.49
C ASP A 458 15.69 -16.58 2.96
N ASN A 459 15.69 -16.23 1.67
CA ASN A 459 16.57 -15.22 1.07
C ASN A 459 16.23 -13.77 1.48
N VAL A 460 15.07 -13.54 2.10
CA VAL A 460 14.73 -12.25 2.71
C VAL A 460 15.38 -12.19 4.10
N ASP A 461 16.63 -11.77 4.12
CA ASP A 461 17.40 -11.64 5.36
C ASP A 461 16.89 -10.52 6.28
N ILE A 462 17.29 -10.58 7.55
CA ILE A 462 16.90 -9.62 8.58
C ILE A 462 17.36 -8.19 8.28
N VAL A 463 18.45 -7.99 7.53
CA VAL A 463 18.94 -6.67 7.14
C VAL A 463 17.98 -6.02 6.14
N LYS A 464 17.46 -6.78 5.18
CA LYS A 464 16.38 -6.32 4.29
C LYS A 464 15.13 -5.97 5.10
N MET A 465 14.72 -6.83 6.03
CA MET A 465 13.54 -6.57 6.87
C MET A 465 13.66 -5.29 7.69
N ARG A 466 14.82 -5.04 8.33
CA ARG A 466 15.09 -3.78 9.05
C ARG A 466 15.00 -2.56 8.14
N ARG A 467 15.48 -2.66 6.90
CA ARG A 467 15.36 -1.59 5.90
C ARG A 467 13.90 -1.36 5.47
N PHE A 468 13.11 -2.42 5.32
CA PHE A 468 11.68 -2.32 5.03
C PHE A 468 10.91 -1.71 6.21
N ALA A 469 11.16 -2.14 7.43
CA ALA A 469 10.57 -1.54 8.64
C ALA A 469 10.91 -0.04 8.75
N ASN A 470 12.15 0.35 8.46
CA ASN A 470 12.53 1.77 8.42
C ASN A 470 11.82 2.55 7.30
N ARG A 471 11.54 1.91 6.16
CA ARG A 471 10.74 2.51 5.09
C ARG A 471 9.31 2.78 5.55
N SER A 472 8.67 1.82 6.21
CA SER A 472 7.33 1.97 6.79
C SER A 472 7.29 3.02 7.90
N ALA A 473 8.31 3.06 8.77
CA ALA A 473 8.44 4.10 9.80
C ALA A 473 8.52 5.52 9.21
N ARG A 474 9.22 5.71 8.09
CA ARG A 474 9.20 7.00 7.37
C ARG A 474 7.83 7.37 6.82
N PHE A 475 7.04 6.40 6.36
CA PHE A 475 5.66 6.67 5.94
C PHE A 475 4.81 7.11 7.13
N MET A 476 4.94 6.43 8.28
CA MET A 476 4.25 6.82 9.51
C MET A 476 4.63 8.23 9.96
N ASP A 477 5.91 8.60 9.95
CA ASP A 477 6.36 9.96 10.26
C ASP A 477 5.83 10.99 9.26
N GLY A 478 5.78 10.66 7.96
CA GLY A 478 5.14 11.49 6.96
C GLY A 478 3.67 11.75 7.28
N TYR A 479 2.90 10.70 7.57
CA TYR A 479 1.48 10.86 7.93
C TYR A 479 1.29 11.62 9.25
N GLN A 480 2.15 11.41 10.26
CA GLN A 480 2.13 12.19 11.51
C GLN A 480 2.31 13.69 11.27
N ARG A 481 3.08 14.06 10.24
CA ARG A 481 3.29 15.46 9.81
C ARG A 481 2.22 15.99 8.86
N GLY A 482 1.17 15.21 8.60
CA GLY A 482 0.03 15.61 7.78
C GLY A 482 0.21 15.41 6.27
N LEU A 483 1.22 14.65 5.83
CA LEU A 483 1.43 14.37 4.41
C LEU A 483 0.32 13.47 3.86
N THR A 484 -0.09 13.69 2.62
CA THR A 484 -0.97 12.76 1.88
C THR A 484 -0.20 11.51 1.42
N GLY A 485 -0.90 10.48 0.95
CA GLY A 485 -0.26 9.28 0.39
C GLY A 485 0.72 9.57 -0.78
N SER A 486 0.40 10.54 -1.63
CA SER A 486 1.28 10.96 -2.74
C SER A 486 2.54 11.66 -2.22
N GLN A 487 2.37 12.62 -1.30
CA GLN A 487 3.45 13.37 -0.68
C GLN A 487 4.38 12.46 0.14
N ALA A 488 3.82 11.55 0.93
CA ALA A 488 4.57 10.59 1.72
C ALA A 488 5.38 9.65 0.82
N SER A 489 4.81 9.19 -0.30
CA SER A 489 5.52 8.36 -1.29
C SER A 489 6.69 9.10 -1.93
N TRP A 490 6.50 10.37 -2.30
CA TRP A 490 7.56 11.22 -2.83
C TRP A 490 8.67 11.44 -1.80
N ALA A 491 8.30 11.78 -0.56
CA ALA A 491 9.24 12.01 0.53
C ALA A 491 10.07 10.76 0.82
N ASN A 492 9.44 9.58 0.84
CA ASN A 492 10.14 8.31 1.07
C ASN A 492 11.15 7.99 -0.05
N LYS A 493 10.88 8.43 -1.29
CA LYS A 493 11.81 8.30 -2.43
C LYS A 493 12.98 9.27 -2.31
N LYS A 494 12.73 10.55 -1.96
CA LYS A 494 13.77 11.58 -1.80
C LYS A 494 14.69 11.27 -0.61
N TYR A 495 14.12 10.96 0.55
CA TYR A 495 14.84 10.74 1.82
C TYR A 495 15.05 9.27 2.15
N HIS A 496 15.28 8.43 1.13
CA HIS A 496 15.41 6.97 1.29
C HIS A 496 16.55 6.51 2.22
N GLY A 497 17.47 7.40 2.59
CA GLY A 497 18.55 7.16 3.56
C GLY A 497 18.21 7.49 5.03
N HIS A 498 17.10 8.16 5.31
CA HIS A 498 16.72 8.62 6.64
C HIS A 498 15.65 7.71 7.28
N ARG A 499 15.40 7.82 8.58
CA ARG A 499 14.29 7.08 9.24
C ARG A 499 13.09 7.95 9.56
N VAL A 500 13.34 9.24 9.69
CA VAL A 500 12.39 10.31 9.97
C VAL A 500 12.68 11.38 8.92
N LEU A 501 11.65 12.04 8.42
CA LEU A 501 11.73 13.13 7.48
C LEU A 501 12.34 14.37 8.19
N PRO A 502 13.10 15.20 7.46
CA PRO A 502 13.64 16.43 8.03
C PRO A 502 12.51 17.38 8.43
N GLU A 503 12.77 18.28 9.38
CA GLU A 503 11.83 19.36 9.75
C GLU A 503 11.47 20.26 8.56
N SER A 504 12.36 20.39 7.58
CA SER A 504 12.15 21.14 6.33
C SER A 504 11.17 20.50 5.34
N ILE A 505 10.59 19.33 5.65
CA ILE A 505 9.85 18.54 4.65
C ILE A 505 8.70 19.29 3.97
N MET A 506 7.99 20.16 4.70
CA MET A 506 6.90 20.96 4.13
C MET A 506 7.42 21.95 3.08
N ASN A 507 8.51 22.66 3.39
CA ASN A 507 9.17 23.57 2.44
C ASN A 507 9.71 22.81 1.21
N ASP A 508 10.22 21.60 1.43
CA ASP A 508 10.72 20.73 0.37
C ASP A 508 9.61 20.25 -0.58
N LEU A 509 8.38 20.02 -0.07
CA LEU A 509 7.21 19.66 -0.86
C LEU A 509 6.70 20.84 -1.69
N GLU A 510 6.61 22.03 -1.07
CA GLU A 510 6.22 23.27 -1.75
C GLU A 510 7.19 23.61 -2.89
N ALA A 511 8.50 23.55 -2.65
CA ALA A 511 9.51 23.79 -3.66
C ALA A 511 9.44 22.79 -4.82
N ALA A 512 9.05 21.54 -4.54
CA ALA A 512 8.91 20.48 -5.54
C ALA A 512 7.53 20.44 -6.22
N LYS A 513 6.58 21.32 -5.82
CA LYS A 513 5.20 21.38 -6.32
C LYS A 513 4.48 20.02 -6.26
N VAL A 514 4.72 19.25 -5.20
CA VAL A 514 4.08 17.94 -4.99
C VAL A 514 2.71 18.16 -4.37
N VAL A 515 1.65 17.90 -5.14
CA VAL A 515 0.26 17.98 -4.69
C VAL A 515 -0.12 16.75 -3.85
#